data_AF-A0A2H9PAC5-F1
#
_entry.id   AF-A0A2H9PAC5-F1
#
_cell.length_a   1.000
_cell.length_b   1.000
_cell.length_c   1.000
_cell.angle_alpha   90.00
_cell.angle_beta   90.00
_cell.angle_gamma   90.00
#
_symmetry.space_group_name_H-M   'P 1'
#
loop_
_entity.id
_entity.type
_entity.pdbx_description
1 polymer ?
#
loop_
_entity_poly.entity_id
_entity_poly.type
_entity_poly.pdbx_seq_one_letter_code
_entity_poly.pdbx_strand_id
1 'polypeptide(L)' 'MIKIEKISKRDGSTVRFEPTKIAAAIFKAFSSQGSGDARLAKDLALEVISLMEQ' A
#
# COMPACT_ATOMS: atom_id res chain seq x y z
N MET A 1 10.78 -0.63 16.05
CA MET A 1 9.99 -0.90 14.83
C MET A 1 8.53 -0.91 15.22
N ILE A 2 7.82 0.16 14.87
CA ILE A 2 6.38 0.26 15.11
C ILE A 2 5.72 -0.41 13.92
N LYS A 3 4.92 -1.46 14.15
CA LYS A 3 4.21 -2.14 13.07
C LYS A 3 2.83 -1.51 12.88
N ILE A 4 2.44 -1.21 11.64
CA ILE A 4 1.11 -0.67 11.36
C ILE A 4 0.08 -1.79 11.48
N GLU A 5 -0.81 -1.71 12.47
CA GLU A 5 -1.86 -2.71 12.66
C GLU A 5 -3.22 -2.28 12.13
N LYS A 6 -3.50 -0.97 12.15
CA LYS A 6 -4.80 -0.40 11.84
C LYS A 6 -4.65 0.89 11.03
N ILE A 7 -5.69 1.21 10.27
CA ILE A 7 -5.78 2.44 9.47
C ILE A 7 -7.13 3.11 9.71
N SER A 8 -7.12 4.43 9.84
CA SER A 8 -8.33 5.26 9.86
C SER A 8 -8.79 5.51 8.42
N LYS A 9 -10.07 5.26 8.15
CA LYS A 9 -10.70 5.37 6.84
C LYS A 9 -11.36 6.74 6.70
N ARG A 10 -11.75 7.07 5.46
CA ARG A 10 -12.37 8.37 5.12
C ARG A 10 -13.72 8.60 5.79
N ASP A 11 -14.41 7.53 6.14
CA ASP A 11 -15.69 7.53 6.86
C ASP A 11 -15.53 7.60 8.38
N GLY A 12 -14.29 7.75 8.89
CA GLY A 12 -13.97 7.75 10.30
C GLY A 12 -13.85 6.36 10.94
N SER A 13 -14.13 5.28 10.20
CA SER A 13 -13.95 3.92 10.71
C SER A 13 -12.48 3.55 10.86
N THR A 14 -12.17 2.70 11.84
CA THR A 14 -10.82 2.12 12.00
C THR A 14 -10.85 0.64 11.63
N VAL A 15 -10.03 0.25 10.67
CA VAL A 15 -9.97 -1.14 10.17
C VAL A 15 -8.54 -1.69 10.26
N ARG A 16 -8.41 -3.01 10.16
CA ARG A 16 -7.10 -3.67 10.10
C ARG A 16 -6.32 -3.19 8.87
N PHE A 17 -5.04 -2.91 9.05
CA PHE A 17 -4.13 -2.57 7.97
C PHE A 17 -3.84 -3.81 7.11
N GLU A 18 -3.96 -3.66 5.80
CA GLU A 18 -3.69 -4.71 4.82
C GLU A 18 -2.66 -4.18 3.80
N PRO A 19 -1.38 -4.55 3.93
CA PRO A 19 -0.29 -4.10 3.04
C PRO A 19 -0.58 -4.30 1.55
N THR A 20 -1.28 -5.39 1.23
CA THR A 20 -1.62 -5.79 -0.15
C THR A 20 -2.49 -4.75 -0.85
N LYS A 21 -3.27 -3.96 -0.11
CA LYS A 21 -4.13 -2.91 -0.69
C LYS A 21 -3.31 -1.76 -1.30
N ILE A 22 -2.13 -1.49 -0.77
CA ILE A 22 -1.21 -0.49 -1.34
C ILE A 22 -0.65 -1.01 -2.67
N ALA A 23 -0.10 -2.22 -2.68
CA ALA A 23 0.45 -2.84 -3.88
C ALA A 23 -0.60 -2.97 -4.99
N ALA A 24 -1.84 -3.35 -4.65
CA ALA A 24 -2.94 -3.45 -5.61
C ALA A 24 -3.32 -2.09 -6.22
N ALA A 25 -3.30 -1.02 -5.42
CA ALA A 25 -3.58 0.33 -5.91
C ALA A 25 -2.48 0.82 -6.87
N ILE A 26 -1.21 0.59 -6.54
CA ILE A 26 -0.07 0.93 -7.41
C ILE A 26 -0.14 0.13 -8.71
N PHE A 27 -0.37 -1.18 -8.63
CA PHE A 27 -0.48 -2.03 -9.82
C PHE A 27 -1.66 -1.63 -10.73
N LYS A 28 -2.78 -1.19 -10.14
CA LYS A 28 -3.91 -0.65 -10.91
C LYS A 28 -3.53 0.62 -11.67
N ALA A 29 -2.73 1.51 -11.05
CA ALA A 29 -2.24 2.71 -11.72
C ALA A 29 -1.29 2.38 -12.88
N PHE A 30 -0.34 1.46 -12.66
CA PHE A 30 0.53 0.89 -13.68
C PHE A 30 -0.24 0.32 -14.87
N SER A 31 -1.21 -0.54 -14.59
CA SER A 31 -2.06 -1.15 -15.62
C SER A 31 -2.81 -0.12 -16.46
N SER A 32 -3.24 0.99 -15.85
CA SER A 32 -3.94 2.07 -16.57
C SER A 32 -3.05 2.89 -17.51
N GLN A 33 -1.74 2.89 -17.28
CA GLN A 33 -0.76 3.58 -18.13
C GLN A 33 -0.03 2.63 -19.09
N GLY A 34 -0.25 1.31 -18.98
CA GLY A 34 0.50 0.31 -19.74
C GLY A 34 1.98 0.26 -19.35
N SER A 35 2.31 0.63 -18.11
CA SER A 35 3.68 0.68 -17.59
C SER A 35 3.79 -0.11 -16.28
N GLY A 36 5.00 -0.56 -15.93
CA GLY A 36 5.26 -1.26 -14.67
C GLY A 36 4.67 -2.68 -14.60
N ASP A 37 4.93 -3.37 -13.48
CA ASP A 37 4.46 -4.73 -13.24
C ASP A 37 4.07 -4.96 -11.76
N ALA A 38 3.56 -6.15 -11.47
CA ALA A 38 3.12 -6.53 -10.12
C ALA A 38 4.27 -6.67 -9.12
N ARG A 39 5.50 -6.90 -9.58
CA ARG A 39 6.68 -7.00 -8.71
C ARG A 39 7.09 -5.61 -8.24
N LEU A 40 7.28 -4.68 -9.18
CA LEU A 40 7.58 -3.28 -8.90
C LEU A 40 6.52 -2.65 -7.99
N ALA A 41 5.24 -2.97 -8.21
CA ALA A 41 4.16 -2.47 -7.34
C ALA A 41 4.26 -2.97 -5.89
N LYS A 42 4.74 -4.20 -5.67
CA LYS A 42 4.99 -4.74 -4.32
C LYS A 42 6.19 -4.07 -3.67
N ASP A 43 7.27 -3.89 -4.43
CA ASP A 43 8.49 -3.27 -3.93
C ASP A 43 8.21 -1.82 -3.46
N LEU A 44 7.50 -1.04 -4.27
CA LEU A 44 7.06 0.32 -3.90
C LEU A 44 6.11 0.33 -2.68
N ALA A 45 5.22 -0.67 -2.55
CA ALA A 45 4.36 -0.77 -1.40
C ALA A 45 5.15 -1.02 -0.09
N LEU A 46 6.20 -1.84 -0.15
CA LEU A 46 7.09 -2.08 0.98
C LEU A 46 7.86 -0.83 1.38
N GLU A 47 8.32 -0.04 0.41
CA GLU A 47 8.97 1.25 0.68
C GLU A 47 8.04 2.21 1.44
N VAL A 48 6.78 2.35 0.98
CA VAL A 48 5.78 3.18 1.66
C VAL A 48 5.55 2.72 3.10
N ILE A 49 5.44 1.42 3.34
CA ILE A 49 5.27 0.88 4.70
C ILE A 49 6.50 1.19 5.54
N SER A 50 7.70 0.99 5.00
CA SER A 50 8.95 1.27 5.71
C SER A 50 9.10 2.74 6.10
N LEU A 51 8.57 3.69 5.31
CA LEU A 51 8.56 5.12 5.64
C LEU A 51 7.61 5.45 6.80
N MET A 52 6.56 4.66 6.98
CA MET A 52 5.53 4.88 8.01
C MET A 52 5.84 4.14 9.32
N GLU A 53 6.72 3.13 9.30
CA GLU A 53 7.13 2.32 10.47
C GLU A 53 8.42 2.84 11.15
N GLN A 54 8.91 4.02 10.75
CA GLN A 54 10.09 4.71 11.31
C GLN A 54 9.87 5.14 12.77
#